data_AF-A0A961IDJ7-F1
#
_entry.id   AF-A0A961IDJ7-F1
#
_cell.length_a   1.000
_cell.length_b   1.000
_cell.length_c   1.000
_cell.angle_alpha   90.00
_cell.angle_beta   90.00
_cell.angle_gamma   90.00
#
_symmetry.space_group_name_H-M   'P 1'
#
loop_
_entity.id
_entity.type
_entity.pdbx_description
1 polymer ?
#
loop_
_entity_poly.entity_id
_entity_poly.type
_entity_poly.pdbx_seq_one_letter_code
_entity_poly.pdbx_strand_id
1 'polypeptide(L)'
;VRSDLRARNAHSRFYWFRFFLFLDAPARLSLFSNAILAGAICLLHGLPWYLPVESRLKVPHISGLIEPIRLRLELGESMSAWLSVLSLAISAGVLLLLDLIVCAFARYKKHHHASLASQIITMQIPRLLVSIACALLAAFGNSFSALCSIYLYVALQTLGTALYLKGFWFETGAAAVRITRREIFSPKINRPINFAHLSDIHLDRRGVREDFALRRLAAEAPDFIVITGDYLNLSNVEDPESHRQLIALLNEMGSIAPVLAVAGTASTDRRALLEKLFQQTFNVRLIRDESILLPDVSLNIIGLDCDHHPVVDPGVYHHLIQSSESASDTFRKSFSLLLYHSPELMPHFKNRPPDLYLCGHTHGGQIRIPGMKALYTSSSTGRKYDRGYFEDCGTRLYINSGLGLEGKSAPRMRLFCPPELCFWRINNSGS
;
A
#
# COMPACT_ATOMS: atom_id res chain seq x y z
N VAL A 1 -75.26 -16.97 -1.36
CA VAL A 1 -74.01 -17.41 -0.68
C VAL A 1 -72.83 -16.48 -1.01
N ARG A 2 -72.98 -15.16 -0.86
CA ARG A 2 -71.91 -14.19 -1.19
C ARG A 2 -71.87 -12.99 -0.23
N SER A 3 -72.16 -13.23 1.06
CA SER A 3 -72.27 -12.16 2.06
C SER A 3 -71.73 -12.51 3.45
N ASP A 4 -70.81 -13.47 3.59
CA ASP A 4 -70.35 -13.89 4.94
C ASP A 4 -68.81 -14.00 5.12
N LEU A 5 -68.04 -13.40 4.22
CA LEU A 5 -66.57 -13.41 4.28
C LEU A 5 -65.94 -12.12 4.82
N ARG A 6 -66.73 -11.07 5.12
CA ARG A 6 -66.20 -9.80 5.66
C ARG A 6 -66.17 -9.73 7.19
N ALA A 7 -66.89 -10.60 7.90
CA ALA A 7 -66.92 -10.59 9.37
C ALA A 7 -65.77 -11.39 10.04
N ARG A 8 -65.10 -12.31 9.33
CA ARG A 8 -64.03 -13.15 9.91
C ARG A 8 -62.63 -12.52 9.91
N ASN A 9 -62.40 -11.42 9.18
CA ASN A 9 -61.08 -10.76 9.09
C ASN A 9 -60.82 -9.69 10.14
N ALA A 10 -61.83 -9.21 10.87
CA ALA A 10 -61.64 -8.25 11.95
C ALA A 10 -61.17 -8.92 13.25
N HIS A 11 -61.61 -10.16 13.50
CA HIS A 11 -61.23 -10.88 14.72
C HIS A 11 -59.81 -11.47 14.68
N SER A 12 -59.28 -11.89 13.53
CA SER A 12 -57.92 -12.47 13.44
C SER A 12 -56.80 -11.42 13.54
N ARG A 13 -57.03 -10.18 13.08
CA ARG A 13 -56.04 -9.08 13.18
C ARG A 13 -55.85 -8.58 14.61
N PHE A 14 -56.86 -8.69 15.46
CA PHE A 14 -56.78 -8.24 16.86
C PHE A 14 -55.98 -9.20 17.77
N TYR A 15 -55.91 -10.49 17.43
CA TYR A 15 -55.10 -11.47 18.18
C TYR A 15 -53.61 -11.37 17.85
N TRP A 16 -53.24 -11.09 16.60
CA TRP A 16 -51.83 -10.90 16.23
C TRP A 16 -51.22 -9.67 16.91
N PHE A 17 -51.93 -8.55 16.96
CA PHE A 17 -51.42 -7.33 17.59
C PHE A 17 -51.23 -7.48 19.10
N ARG A 18 -52.13 -8.21 19.78
CA ARG A 18 -52.01 -8.53 21.21
C ARG A 18 -50.92 -9.58 21.50
N PHE A 19 -50.70 -10.56 20.62
CA PHE A 19 -49.62 -11.54 20.77
C PHE A 19 -48.24 -10.90 20.51
N PHE A 20 -48.13 -10.02 19.52
CA PHE A 20 -46.90 -9.27 19.21
C PHE A 20 -46.49 -8.34 20.35
N LEU A 21 -47.45 -7.75 21.09
CA LEU A 21 -47.20 -6.87 22.24
C LEU A 21 -46.74 -7.60 23.51
N PHE A 22 -46.93 -8.92 23.62
CA PHE A 22 -46.53 -9.74 24.77
C PHE A 22 -45.18 -10.47 24.60
N LEU A 23 -44.55 -10.35 23.43
CA LEU A 23 -43.21 -10.88 23.18
C LEU A 23 -42.15 -9.88 23.62
N ASP A 24 -41.11 -10.33 24.32
CA ASP A 24 -39.93 -9.50 24.58
C ASP A 24 -39.26 -9.09 23.27
N ALA A 25 -38.63 -7.91 23.26
CA ALA A 25 -38.03 -7.29 22.07
C ALA A 25 -37.15 -8.23 21.19
N PRO A 26 -36.36 -9.18 21.74
CA PRO A 26 -35.58 -10.12 20.93
C PRO A 26 -36.44 -11.09 20.11
N ALA A 27 -37.59 -11.53 20.64
CA ALA A 27 -38.48 -12.48 19.96
C ALA A 27 -39.24 -11.82 18.80
N ARG A 28 -39.53 -10.51 18.90
CA ARG A 28 -40.13 -9.73 17.80
C ARG A 28 -39.16 -9.56 16.63
N LEU A 29 -37.87 -9.33 16.92
CA LEU A 29 -36.82 -9.18 15.90
C LEU A 29 -36.48 -10.48 15.19
N SER A 30 -36.45 -11.61 15.93
CA SER A 30 -36.27 -12.96 15.36
C SER A 30 -37.41 -13.34 14.39
N LEU A 31 -38.66 -13.04 14.75
CA LEU A 31 -39.81 -13.28 13.86
C LEU A 31 -39.75 -12.40 12.61
N PHE A 32 -39.29 -11.16 12.75
CA PHE A 32 -39.17 -10.23 11.63
C PHE A 32 -38.01 -10.59 10.69
N SER A 33 -36.85 -10.98 11.21
CA SER A 33 -35.70 -11.42 10.41
C SER A 33 -35.96 -12.74 9.70
N ASN A 34 -36.62 -13.70 10.36
CA ASN A 34 -37.04 -14.96 9.75
C ASN A 34 -38.12 -14.75 8.67
N ALA A 35 -39.02 -13.77 8.84
CA ALA A 35 -39.98 -13.41 7.80
C ALA A 35 -39.34 -12.75 6.58
N ILE A 36 -38.31 -11.91 6.77
CA ILE A 36 -37.54 -11.31 5.67
C ILE A 36 -36.73 -12.37 4.93
N LEU A 37 -36.08 -13.29 5.67
CA LEU A 37 -35.28 -14.37 5.10
C LEU A 37 -36.17 -15.37 4.33
N ALA A 38 -37.31 -15.76 4.90
CA ALA A 38 -38.27 -16.63 4.23
C ALA A 38 -38.90 -15.92 3.01
N GLY A 39 -39.16 -14.61 3.09
CA GLY A 39 -39.59 -13.80 1.95
C GLY A 39 -38.57 -13.75 0.81
N ALA A 40 -37.28 -13.58 1.14
CA ALA A 40 -36.18 -13.59 0.17
C ALA A 40 -36.01 -14.97 -0.50
N ILE A 41 -36.15 -16.06 0.27
CA ILE A 41 -36.09 -17.44 -0.25
C ILE A 41 -37.30 -17.73 -1.15
N CYS A 42 -38.51 -17.34 -0.76
CA CYS A 42 -39.70 -17.50 -1.61
C CYS A 42 -39.61 -16.69 -2.92
N LEU A 43 -39.01 -15.50 -2.89
CA LEU A 43 -38.74 -14.68 -4.08
C LEU A 43 -37.69 -15.29 -5.01
N LEU A 44 -36.61 -15.85 -4.46
CA LEU A 44 -35.55 -16.51 -5.23
C LEU A 44 -36.01 -17.82 -5.89
N HIS A 45 -37.02 -18.49 -5.32
CA HIS A 45 -37.50 -19.79 -5.78
C HIS A 45 -38.93 -19.79 -6.34
N GLY A 46 -39.58 -18.62 -6.44
CA GLY A 46 -40.91 -18.48 -7.06
C GLY A 46 -42.06 -19.20 -6.34
N LEU A 47 -41.97 -19.40 -5.02
CA LEU A 47 -42.94 -20.18 -4.24
C LEU A 47 -44.05 -19.30 -3.62
N PRO A 48 -45.34 -19.70 -3.66
CA PRO A 48 -46.43 -18.92 -3.07
C PRO A 48 -46.50 -19.06 -1.53
N TRP A 49 -46.79 -17.95 -0.86
CA TRP A 49 -46.78 -17.81 0.61
C TRP A 49 -48.14 -18.16 1.25
N TYR A 50 -48.32 -19.36 1.82
CA TYR A 50 -49.47 -19.68 2.68
C TYR A 50 -49.12 -20.76 3.73
N LEU A 51 -49.56 -20.55 4.98
CA LEU A 51 -49.52 -21.54 6.08
C LEU A 51 -50.95 -21.74 6.63
N PRO A 52 -51.50 -22.98 6.69
CA PRO A 52 -52.80 -23.25 7.29
C PRO A 52 -52.68 -23.49 8.81
N VAL A 53 -53.67 -23.02 9.57
CA VAL A 53 -53.80 -23.26 11.01
C VAL A 53 -55.12 -23.98 11.28
N GLU A 54 -55.06 -25.25 11.66
CA GLU A 54 -56.15 -25.92 12.37
C GLU A 54 -55.58 -26.79 13.51
N SER A 55 -56.02 -26.54 14.73
CA SER A 55 -56.88 -27.44 15.51
C SER A 55 -56.84 -27.11 17.01
N ARG A 56 -58.00 -27.31 17.65
CA ARG A 56 -58.29 -27.15 19.09
C ARG A 56 -57.57 -28.22 19.91
N LEU A 57 -57.17 -27.92 21.15
CA LEU A 57 -57.20 -28.86 22.29
C LEU A 57 -56.95 -28.13 23.63
N LYS A 58 -57.64 -28.58 24.69
CA LYS A 58 -57.67 -28.05 26.06
C LYS A 58 -56.62 -28.77 26.96
N VAL A 59 -55.83 -27.99 27.72
CA VAL A 59 -55.28 -28.06 29.14
C VAL A 59 -55.04 -29.46 29.79
N PRO A 60 -54.00 -29.80 30.62
CA PRO A 60 -53.09 -29.03 31.53
C PRO A 60 -51.58 -29.47 31.58
N HIS A 61 -50.80 -28.88 32.51
CA HIS A 61 -49.41 -29.17 32.97
C HIS A 61 -48.24 -28.37 32.33
N ILE A 62 -47.90 -27.24 32.99
CA ILE A 62 -46.79 -26.32 32.66
C ILE A 62 -45.49 -26.74 33.38
N SER A 63 -45.04 -27.97 33.16
CA SER A 63 -43.70 -28.40 33.61
C SER A 63 -42.92 -29.15 32.52
N GLY A 64 -43.60 -29.84 31.60
CA GLY A 64 -43.00 -30.46 30.41
C GLY A 64 -42.85 -29.54 29.19
N LEU A 65 -43.28 -28.27 29.27
CA LEU A 65 -43.17 -27.30 28.18
C LEU A 65 -41.89 -26.45 28.23
N ILE A 66 -41.19 -26.44 29.37
CA ILE A 66 -39.96 -25.66 29.55
C ILE A 66 -38.79 -26.38 28.86
N GLU A 67 -38.78 -27.71 28.82
CA GLU A 67 -37.70 -28.50 28.22
C GLU A 67 -37.67 -28.40 26.68
N PRO A 68 -38.78 -28.53 25.93
CA PRO A 68 -38.81 -28.35 24.48
C PRO A 68 -38.60 -26.89 24.06
N ILE A 69 -38.98 -25.93 24.90
CA ILE A 69 -38.71 -24.50 24.68
C ILE A 69 -37.24 -24.18 24.95
N ARG A 70 -36.61 -24.76 26.00
CA ARG A 70 -35.15 -24.70 26.21
C ARG A 70 -34.39 -25.35 25.06
N LEU A 71 -34.77 -26.56 24.65
CA LEU A 71 -34.17 -27.25 23.51
C LEU A 71 -34.39 -26.48 22.20
N ARG A 72 -35.56 -25.85 21.97
CA ARG A 72 -35.76 -24.96 20.81
C ARG A 72 -35.00 -23.64 20.90
N LEU A 73 -34.76 -23.12 22.09
CA LEU A 73 -33.94 -21.93 22.30
C LEU A 73 -32.46 -22.27 22.11
N GLU A 74 -31.97 -23.40 22.61
CA GLU A 74 -30.60 -23.90 22.42
C GLU A 74 -30.35 -24.33 20.96
N LEU A 75 -31.30 -25.03 20.33
CA LEU A 75 -31.27 -25.35 18.89
C LEU A 75 -31.43 -24.09 18.04
N GLY A 76 -32.24 -23.12 18.48
CA GLY A 76 -32.42 -21.83 17.81
C GLY A 76 -31.18 -20.94 17.88
N GLU A 77 -30.50 -20.93 19.03
CA GLU A 77 -29.22 -20.22 19.21
C GLU A 77 -28.12 -20.88 18.38
N SER A 78 -28.00 -22.22 18.38
CA SER A 78 -27.03 -22.91 17.52
C SER A 78 -27.32 -22.73 16.02
N MET A 79 -28.60 -22.77 15.60
CA MET A 79 -28.98 -22.54 14.21
C MET A 79 -28.74 -21.07 13.79
N SER A 80 -28.94 -20.12 14.70
CA SER A 80 -28.61 -18.71 14.46
C SER A 80 -27.11 -18.47 14.31
N ALA A 81 -26.28 -19.20 15.06
CA ALA A 81 -24.83 -19.18 14.93
C ALA A 81 -24.39 -19.73 13.56
N TRP A 82 -24.95 -20.87 13.14
CA TRP A 82 -24.65 -21.45 11.82
C TRP A 82 -25.11 -20.59 10.64
N LEU A 83 -26.27 -19.94 10.73
CA LEU A 83 -26.73 -18.98 9.73
C LEU A 83 -25.84 -17.74 9.67
N SER A 84 -25.31 -17.30 10.82
CA SER A 84 -24.35 -16.18 10.89
C SER A 84 -23.03 -16.55 10.22
N VAL A 85 -22.52 -17.76 10.46
CA VAL A 85 -21.30 -18.29 9.80
C VAL A 85 -21.51 -18.38 8.28
N LEU A 86 -22.66 -18.89 7.82
CA LEU A 86 -22.99 -18.98 6.39
C LEU A 86 -23.09 -17.59 5.74
N SER A 87 -23.73 -16.63 6.41
CA SER A 87 -23.83 -15.24 5.94
C SER A 87 -22.45 -14.58 5.79
N LEU A 88 -21.56 -14.79 6.76
CA LEU A 88 -20.18 -14.30 6.70
C LEU A 88 -19.38 -14.94 5.55
N ALA A 89 -19.58 -16.24 5.29
CA ALA A 89 -18.94 -16.93 4.17
C ALA A 89 -19.42 -16.41 2.80
N ILE A 90 -20.73 -16.20 2.63
CA ILE A 90 -21.29 -15.62 1.40
C ILE A 90 -20.76 -14.20 1.20
N SER A 91 -20.72 -13.38 2.25
CA SER A 91 -20.19 -12.03 2.19
C SER A 91 -18.71 -11.99 1.82
N ALA A 92 -17.89 -12.91 2.33
CA ALA A 92 -16.50 -13.04 1.90
C ALA A 92 -16.37 -13.34 0.40
N GLY A 93 -17.24 -14.20 -0.15
CA GLY A 93 -17.30 -14.48 -1.59
C GLY A 93 -17.69 -13.26 -2.43
N VAL A 94 -18.66 -12.46 -1.97
CA VAL A 94 -19.06 -11.20 -2.65
C VAL A 94 -17.93 -10.18 -2.64
N LEU A 95 -17.22 -10.03 -1.52
CA LEU A 95 -16.07 -9.12 -1.42
C LEU A 95 -14.91 -9.55 -2.32
N LEU A 96 -14.66 -10.85 -2.45
CA LEU A 96 -13.69 -11.36 -3.42
C LEU A 96 -14.06 -10.99 -4.86
N LEU A 97 -15.34 -11.14 -5.23
CA LEU A 97 -15.80 -10.75 -6.57
C LEU A 97 -15.61 -9.25 -6.82
N LEU A 98 -15.93 -8.41 -5.83
CA LEU A 98 -15.70 -6.96 -5.92
C LEU A 98 -14.22 -6.62 -6.09
N ASP A 99 -13.33 -7.25 -5.32
CA ASP A 99 -11.89 -7.04 -5.41
C ASP A 99 -11.36 -7.45 -6.80
N LEU A 100 -11.86 -8.55 -7.36
CA LEU A 100 -11.53 -8.98 -8.73
C LEU A 100 -11.96 -7.97 -9.78
N ILE A 101 -13.17 -7.40 -9.66
CA ILE A 101 -13.68 -6.37 -10.56
C ILE A 101 -12.81 -5.11 -10.50
N VAL A 102 -12.44 -4.65 -9.29
CA VAL A 102 -11.58 -3.48 -9.10
C VAL A 102 -10.20 -3.69 -9.75
N CYS A 103 -9.60 -4.87 -9.54
CA CYS A 103 -8.29 -5.19 -10.13
C CYS A 103 -8.36 -5.27 -11.67
N ALA A 104 -9.42 -5.86 -12.22
CA ALA A 104 -9.64 -5.92 -13.67
C ALA A 104 -9.78 -4.51 -14.29
N PHE A 105 -10.56 -3.64 -13.64
CA PHE A 105 -10.77 -2.27 -14.10
C PHE A 105 -9.49 -1.41 -14.03
N ALA A 106 -8.67 -1.57 -12.98
CA ALA A 106 -7.42 -0.84 -12.85
C ALA A 106 -6.40 -1.18 -13.94
N ARG A 107 -6.34 -2.46 -14.35
CA ARG A 107 -5.53 -2.92 -15.48
C ARG A 107 -5.99 -2.30 -16.80
N TYR A 108 -7.31 -2.24 -17.02
CA TYR A 108 -7.89 -1.62 -18.22
C TYR A 108 -7.49 -0.14 -18.36
N LYS A 109 -7.45 0.62 -17.26
CA LYS A 109 -7.09 2.05 -17.28
C LYS A 109 -5.58 2.35 -17.30
N LYS A 110 -4.71 1.34 -17.43
CA LYS A 110 -3.23 1.49 -17.29
C LYS A 110 -2.80 2.18 -15.98
N HIS A 111 -3.64 2.11 -14.94
CA HIS A 111 -3.26 2.63 -13.62
C HIS A 111 -2.24 1.72 -12.95
N HIS A 112 -2.34 0.40 -13.18
CA HIS A 112 -1.46 -0.61 -12.61
C HIS A 112 -1.28 -1.83 -13.52
N HIS A 113 -0.06 -2.35 -13.58
CA HIS A 113 0.28 -3.60 -14.26
C HIS A 113 0.66 -4.73 -13.29
N ALA A 114 0.35 -4.56 -12.01
CA ALA A 114 0.57 -5.52 -10.94
C ALA A 114 0.03 -6.92 -11.25
N SER A 115 0.64 -7.94 -10.64
CA SER A 115 0.08 -9.30 -10.67
C SER A 115 -1.25 -9.33 -9.91
N LEU A 116 -2.28 -9.90 -10.53
CA LEU A 116 -3.61 -10.05 -9.94
C LEU A 116 -3.52 -10.86 -8.63
N ALA A 117 -2.64 -11.87 -8.62
CA ALA A 117 -2.39 -12.71 -7.46
C ALA A 117 -1.90 -11.92 -6.25
N SER A 118 -0.93 -11.00 -6.39
CA SER A 118 -0.42 -10.25 -5.24
C SER A 118 -1.45 -9.27 -4.68
N GLN A 119 -2.27 -8.68 -5.55
CA GLN A 119 -3.37 -7.80 -5.15
C GLN A 119 -4.46 -8.57 -4.39
N ILE A 120 -4.86 -9.73 -4.91
CA ILE A 120 -5.83 -10.60 -4.25
C ILE A 120 -5.30 -11.02 -2.88
N ILE A 121 -4.08 -11.53 -2.79
CA ILE A 121 -3.49 -11.97 -1.51
C ILE A 121 -3.49 -10.83 -0.48
N THR A 122 -3.07 -9.64 -0.91
CA THR A 122 -3.03 -8.45 -0.05
C THR A 122 -4.38 -8.08 0.54
N MET A 123 -5.46 -8.20 -0.25
CA MET A 123 -6.81 -7.86 0.21
C MET A 123 -7.45 -9.01 0.97
N GLN A 124 -7.35 -10.23 0.44
CA GLN A 124 -8.13 -11.37 0.89
C GLN A 124 -7.65 -11.93 2.23
N ILE A 125 -6.34 -11.93 2.50
CA ILE A 125 -5.83 -12.43 3.78
C ILE A 125 -6.39 -11.60 4.96
N PRO A 126 -6.23 -10.26 4.99
CA PRO A 126 -6.82 -9.45 6.07
C PRO A 126 -8.34 -9.58 6.15
N ARG A 127 -9.04 -9.58 5.00
CA ARG A 127 -10.50 -9.74 4.96
C ARG A 127 -10.95 -11.09 5.51
N LEU A 128 -10.23 -12.17 5.21
CA LEU A 128 -10.52 -13.51 5.72
C LEU A 128 -10.29 -13.59 7.21
N LEU A 129 -9.18 -13.02 7.72
CA LEU A 129 -8.90 -12.97 9.15
C LEU A 129 -9.98 -12.19 9.92
N VAL A 130 -10.46 -11.07 9.38
CA VAL A 130 -11.60 -10.31 9.94
C VAL A 130 -12.88 -11.16 9.92
N SER A 131 -13.14 -11.85 8.82
CA SER A 131 -14.30 -12.76 8.69
C SER A 131 -14.27 -13.86 9.75
N ILE A 132 -13.12 -14.53 9.91
CA ILE A 132 -12.92 -15.61 10.89
C ILE A 132 -13.08 -15.07 12.31
N ALA A 133 -12.46 -13.93 12.63
CA ALA A 133 -12.55 -13.34 13.97
C ALA A 133 -14.00 -12.97 14.32
N CYS A 134 -14.74 -12.36 13.40
CA CYS A 134 -16.15 -12.01 13.63
C CYS A 134 -17.04 -13.27 13.71
N ALA A 135 -16.75 -14.30 12.93
CA ALA A 135 -17.46 -15.59 12.99
C ALA A 135 -17.24 -16.29 14.33
N LEU A 136 -16.01 -16.30 14.86
CA LEU A 136 -15.70 -16.85 16.18
C LEU A 136 -16.43 -16.07 17.29
N LEU A 137 -16.43 -14.73 17.22
CA LEU A 137 -17.19 -13.89 18.15
C LEU A 137 -18.70 -14.16 18.09
N ALA A 138 -19.24 -14.44 16.91
CA ALA A 138 -20.64 -14.81 16.73
C ALA A 138 -20.95 -16.21 17.28
N ALA A 139 -20.07 -17.18 17.04
CA ALA A 139 -20.30 -18.59 17.34
C ALA A 139 -20.15 -18.92 18.84
N PHE A 140 -19.28 -18.21 19.55
CA PHE A 140 -19.03 -18.41 20.98
C PHE A 140 -19.68 -17.35 21.87
N GLY A 141 -20.47 -16.45 21.28
CA GLY A 141 -21.15 -15.36 21.95
C GLY A 141 -22.64 -15.63 22.21
N ASN A 142 -23.27 -14.77 23.01
CA ASN A 142 -24.73 -14.69 23.08
C ASN A 142 -25.32 -13.96 21.85
N SER A 143 -26.66 -13.96 21.74
CA SER A 143 -27.38 -13.29 20.65
C SER A 143 -27.01 -11.81 20.45
N PHE A 144 -26.67 -11.08 21.53
CA PHE A 144 -26.23 -9.70 21.44
C PHE A 144 -24.83 -9.56 20.81
N SER A 145 -23.87 -10.39 21.23
CA SER A 145 -22.53 -10.43 20.62
C SER A 145 -22.54 -10.89 19.17
N ALA A 146 -23.45 -11.79 18.78
CA ALA A 146 -23.63 -12.20 17.39
C ALA A 146 -24.13 -11.05 16.50
N LEU A 147 -25.03 -10.20 17.01
CA LEU A 147 -25.44 -8.99 16.29
C LEU A 147 -24.29 -7.98 16.20
N CYS A 148 -23.59 -7.73 17.31
CA CYS A 148 -22.43 -6.83 17.34
C CYS A 148 -21.31 -7.28 16.39
N SER A 149 -21.06 -8.59 16.27
CA SER A 149 -20.04 -9.11 15.36
C SER A 149 -20.39 -8.91 13.88
N ILE A 150 -21.68 -8.94 13.51
CA ILE A 150 -22.14 -8.60 12.16
C ILE A 150 -21.90 -7.12 11.86
N TYR A 151 -22.28 -6.20 12.76
CA TYR A 151 -22.03 -4.77 12.57
C TYR A 151 -20.53 -4.46 12.50
N LEU A 152 -19.74 -5.07 13.39
CA LEU A 152 -18.29 -4.94 13.40
C LEU A 152 -17.68 -5.46 12.08
N TYR A 153 -18.14 -6.62 11.61
CA TYR A 153 -17.72 -7.19 10.33
C TYR A 153 -17.99 -6.22 9.17
N VAL A 154 -19.23 -5.72 9.05
CA VAL A 154 -19.60 -4.79 7.98
C VAL A 154 -18.75 -3.51 8.06
N ALA A 155 -18.56 -2.96 9.26
CA ALA A 155 -17.76 -1.76 9.48
C ALA A 155 -16.28 -1.98 9.07
N LEU A 156 -15.66 -3.07 9.52
CA LEU A 156 -14.26 -3.38 9.21
C LEU A 156 -14.04 -3.70 7.72
N GLN A 157 -14.96 -4.42 7.09
CA GLN A 157 -14.88 -4.72 5.65
C GLN A 157 -15.08 -3.47 4.80
N THR A 158 -16.00 -2.59 5.19
CA THR A 158 -16.21 -1.29 4.53
C THR A 158 -14.98 -0.41 4.66
N LEU A 159 -14.43 -0.30 5.88
CA LEU A 159 -13.21 0.45 6.14
C LEU A 159 -12.01 -0.11 5.36
N GLY A 160 -11.81 -1.43 5.38
CA GLY A 160 -10.74 -2.08 4.62
C GLY A 160 -10.85 -1.83 3.12
N THR A 161 -12.07 -1.89 2.57
CA THR A 161 -12.34 -1.55 1.16
C THR A 161 -12.03 -0.09 0.87
N ALA A 162 -12.46 0.83 1.73
CA ALA A 162 -12.18 2.26 1.56
C ALA A 162 -10.68 2.57 1.62
N LEU A 163 -9.94 1.97 2.56
CA LEU A 163 -8.50 2.12 2.68
C LEU A 163 -7.76 1.53 1.48
N TYR A 164 -8.21 0.37 0.98
CA TYR A 164 -7.66 -0.20 -0.24
C TYR A 164 -7.91 0.71 -1.43
N LEU A 165 -9.15 1.15 -1.68
CA LEU A 165 -9.45 2.04 -2.80
C LEU A 165 -8.65 3.33 -2.71
N LYS A 166 -8.53 3.91 -1.50
CA LYS A 166 -7.67 5.05 -1.24
C LYS A 166 -6.23 4.77 -1.66
N GLY A 167 -5.65 3.70 -1.13
CA GLY A 167 -4.23 3.43 -1.30
C GLY A 167 -3.87 2.91 -2.69
N PHE A 168 -4.77 2.16 -3.32
CA PHE A 168 -4.57 1.56 -4.62
C PHE A 168 -4.91 2.52 -5.76
N TRP A 169 -6.00 3.29 -5.66
CA TRP A 169 -6.48 4.12 -6.76
C TRP A 169 -6.01 5.57 -6.66
N PHE A 170 -6.12 6.18 -5.48
CA PHE A 170 -5.88 7.62 -5.32
C PHE A 170 -4.41 7.92 -5.04
N GLU A 171 -3.81 7.22 -4.07
CA GLU A 171 -2.45 7.51 -3.61
C GLU A 171 -1.34 6.96 -4.53
N THR A 172 -1.70 6.29 -5.62
CA THR A 172 -0.74 5.79 -6.63
C THR A 172 -0.84 6.54 -7.96
N GLY A 173 -1.82 7.44 -8.10
CA GLY A 173 -2.02 8.22 -9.32
C GLY A 173 -1.03 9.39 -9.45
N ALA A 174 -1.00 10.02 -10.62
CA ALA A 174 -0.18 11.19 -10.88
C ALA A 174 -0.38 12.33 -9.87
N ALA A 175 -1.63 12.60 -9.50
CA ALA A 175 -1.98 13.66 -8.55
C ALA A 175 -1.47 13.39 -7.12
N ALA A 176 -1.12 12.15 -6.80
CA ALA A 176 -0.56 11.80 -5.50
C ALA A 176 0.96 11.92 -5.45
N VAL A 177 1.65 12.09 -6.59
CA VAL A 177 3.10 12.28 -6.59
C VAL A 177 3.43 13.58 -5.86
N ARG A 178 4.02 13.45 -4.66
CA ARG A 178 4.43 14.57 -3.83
C ARG A 178 5.68 15.20 -4.40
N ILE A 179 5.62 16.49 -4.68
CA ILE A 179 6.80 17.29 -5.00
C ILE A 179 7.39 17.82 -3.70
N THR A 180 8.58 17.32 -3.34
CA THR A 180 9.32 17.82 -2.19
C THR A 180 10.39 18.81 -2.66
N ARG A 181 10.62 19.88 -1.89
CA ARG A 181 11.72 20.82 -2.13
C ARG A 181 12.60 20.91 -0.90
N ARG A 182 13.91 20.91 -1.12
CA ARG A 182 14.91 20.97 -0.06
C ARG A 182 16.00 21.94 -0.45
N GLU A 183 16.44 22.70 0.54
CA GLU A 183 17.55 23.65 0.38
C GLU A 183 18.62 23.36 1.41
N ILE A 184 19.87 23.44 0.98
CA ILE A 184 21.05 23.36 1.83
C ILE A 184 21.91 24.57 1.56
N PHE A 185 22.47 25.16 2.61
CA PHE A 185 23.48 26.19 2.52
C PHE A 185 24.84 25.59 2.88
N SER A 186 25.85 25.80 2.03
CA SER A 186 27.20 25.30 2.28
C SER A 186 28.26 26.25 1.71
N PRO A 187 29.35 26.52 2.46
CA PRO A 187 30.46 27.33 1.96
C PRO A 187 31.37 26.55 1.01
N LYS A 188 31.13 25.23 0.83
CA LYS A 188 31.94 24.35 0.00
C LYS A 188 31.60 24.40 -1.48
N ILE A 189 30.50 25.06 -1.84
CA ILE A 189 30.09 25.23 -3.24
C ILE A 189 30.37 26.66 -3.71
N ASN A 190 30.77 26.81 -4.97
CA ASN A 190 31.15 28.11 -5.52
C ASN A 190 29.94 28.93 -6.00
N ARG A 191 28.90 28.25 -6.50
CA ARG A 191 27.65 28.86 -6.98
C ARG A 191 26.45 27.97 -6.68
N PRO A 192 25.23 28.52 -6.61
CA PRO A 192 24.03 27.71 -6.45
C PRO A 192 23.88 26.66 -7.57
N ILE A 193 23.37 25.50 -7.20
CA ILE A 193 23.07 24.40 -8.11
C ILE A 193 21.75 23.72 -7.71
N ASN A 194 20.92 23.40 -8.70
CA ASN A 194 19.63 22.75 -8.53
C ASN A 194 19.66 21.37 -9.17
N PHE A 195 19.13 20.36 -8.49
CA PHE A 195 19.04 19.02 -9.06
C PHE A 195 17.77 18.30 -8.61
N ALA A 196 17.31 17.35 -9.41
CA ALA A 196 16.19 16.50 -9.05
C ALA A 196 16.69 15.16 -8.49
N HIS A 197 16.00 14.61 -7.50
CA HIS A 197 16.26 13.30 -6.92
C HIS A 197 15.04 12.40 -7.07
N LEU A 198 15.24 11.30 -7.80
CA LEU A 198 14.30 10.19 -7.95
C LEU A 198 14.91 8.93 -7.34
N SER A 199 14.05 8.00 -6.97
CA SER A 199 14.44 6.67 -6.53
C SER A 199 13.32 5.68 -6.79
N ASP A 200 13.64 4.39 -6.77
CA ASP A 200 12.66 3.31 -6.66
C ASP A 200 11.53 3.45 -7.69
N ILE A 201 11.91 3.59 -8.96
CA ILE A 201 10.97 3.76 -10.07
C ILE A 201 10.09 2.52 -10.21
N HIS A 202 10.65 1.32 -9.95
CA HIS A 202 9.91 0.05 -9.95
C HIS A 202 8.97 -0.06 -11.16
N LEU A 203 9.51 0.18 -12.35
CA LEU A 203 8.73 0.24 -13.58
C LEU A 203 8.21 -1.15 -13.94
N ASP A 204 6.88 -1.30 -13.99
CA ASP A 204 6.23 -2.44 -14.67
C ASP A 204 5.99 -2.06 -16.14
N ARG A 205 5.22 -0.98 -16.31
CA ARG A 205 4.96 -0.30 -17.57
C ARG A 205 4.89 1.18 -17.26
N ARG A 206 5.26 2.00 -18.23
CA ARG A 206 5.09 3.45 -18.16
C ARG A 206 3.62 3.79 -18.00
N GLY A 207 3.31 4.61 -17.01
CA GLY A 207 1.99 5.11 -16.73
C GLY A 207 2.00 6.58 -16.33
N VAL A 208 0.93 6.97 -15.67
CA VAL A 208 0.65 8.38 -15.36
C VAL A 208 1.65 9.02 -14.40
N ARG A 209 2.32 8.24 -13.54
CA ARG A 209 3.30 8.74 -12.57
C ARG A 209 4.60 9.15 -13.24
N GLU A 210 5.10 8.30 -14.14
CA GLU A 210 6.33 8.52 -14.88
C GLU A 210 6.16 9.72 -15.82
N ASP A 211 5.01 9.81 -16.50
CA ASP A 211 4.68 10.97 -17.33
C ASP A 211 4.55 12.26 -16.53
N PHE A 212 3.97 12.19 -15.33
CA PHE A 212 3.89 13.33 -14.43
C PHE A 212 5.29 13.76 -13.97
N ALA A 213 6.14 12.82 -13.56
CA ALA A 213 7.51 13.10 -13.16
C ALA A 213 8.30 13.78 -14.29
N LEU A 214 8.22 13.27 -15.52
CA LEU A 214 8.85 13.89 -16.70
C LEU A 214 8.38 15.33 -16.94
N ARG A 215 7.06 15.59 -16.90
CA ARG A 215 6.53 16.95 -17.04
C ARG A 215 7.04 17.89 -15.95
N ARG A 216 7.15 17.40 -14.72
CA ARG A 216 7.65 18.20 -13.59
C ARG A 216 9.15 18.44 -13.68
N LEU A 217 9.93 17.46 -14.12
CA LEU A 217 11.36 17.62 -14.41
C LEU A 217 11.59 18.67 -15.49
N ALA A 218 10.86 18.59 -16.61
CA ALA A 218 10.96 19.55 -17.70
C ALA A 218 10.56 20.98 -17.26
N ALA A 219 9.53 21.11 -16.41
CA ALA A 219 9.07 22.40 -15.93
C ALA A 219 10.02 23.06 -14.91
N GLU A 220 10.72 22.27 -14.10
CA GLU A 220 11.66 22.78 -13.09
C GLU A 220 13.08 22.95 -13.64
N ALA A 221 13.40 22.33 -14.78
CA ALA A 221 14.68 22.45 -15.50
C ALA A 221 15.92 22.34 -14.57
N PRO A 222 16.10 21.19 -13.88
CA PRO A 222 17.24 21.00 -12.99
C PRO A 222 18.57 20.98 -13.76
N ASP A 223 19.69 21.35 -13.10
CA ASP A 223 21.02 21.29 -13.70
C ASP A 223 21.45 19.83 -13.98
N PHE A 224 21.00 18.89 -13.15
CA PHE A 224 21.14 17.45 -13.33
C PHE A 224 20.06 16.68 -12.57
N ILE A 225 19.92 15.39 -12.89
CA ILE A 225 18.98 14.47 -12.25
C ILE A 225 19.79 13.35 -11.59
N VAL A 226 19.48 13.00 -10.36
CA VAL A 226 20.03 11.83 -9.68
C VAL A 226 18.97 10.75 -9.47
N ILE A 227 19.34 9.49 -9.73
CA ILE A 227 18.49 8.32 -9.50
C ILE A 227 19.20 7.34 -8.58
N THR A 228 18.61 7.06 -7.41
CA THR A 228 19.23 6.20 -6.38
C THR A 228 18.78 4.75 -6.45
N GLY A 229 18.61 4.19 -7.65
CA GLY A 229 18.38 2.75 -7.87
C GLY A 229 16.92 2.30 -7.94
N ASP A 230 16.76 0.98 -8.18
CA ASP A 230 15.51 0.23 -8.30
C ASP A 230 14.64 0.67 -9.49
N TYR A 231 15.10 0.34 -10.70
CA TYR A 231 14.49 0.81 -11.94
C TYR A 231 13.31 -0.05 -12.40
N LEU A 232 13.47 -1.37 -12.37
CA LEU A 232 12.46 -2.34 -12.80
C LEU A 232 11.88 -3.07 -11.61
N ASN A 233 10.58 -3.36 -11.70
CA ASN A 233 9.95 -4.27 -10.75
C ASN A 233 10.50 -5.69 -10.94
N LEU A 234 10.69 -6.45 -9.85
CA LEU A 234 11.28 -7.81 -9.92
C LEU A 234 10.53 -8.75 -10.88
N SER A 235 9.20 -8.60 -10.97
CA SER A 235 8.34 -9.38 -11.88
C SER A 235 8.58 -9.10 -13.37
N ASN A 236 9.31 -8.03 -13.68
CA ASN A 236 9.46 -7.44 -15.01
C ASN A 236 10.93 -7.29 -15.43
N VAL A 237 11.87 -7.80 -14.62
CA VAL A 237 13.31 -7.75 -14.90
C VAL A 237 13.67 -8.47 -16.20
N GLU A 238 12.90 -9.47 -16.62
CA GLU A 238 13.13 -10.19 -17.88
C GLU A 238 12.18 -9.77 -19.01
N ASP A 239 11.31 -8.78 -18.78
CA ASP A 239 10.30 -8.39 -19.75
C ASP A 239 10.86 -7.37 -20.76
N PRO A 240 10.94 -7.72 -22.07
CA PRO A 240 11.57 -6.84 -23.06
C PRO A 240 10.82 -5.52 -23.26
N GLU A 241 9.52 -5.49 -23.02
CA GLU A 241 8.74 -4.26 -23.14
C GLU A 241 9.04 -3.30 -21.99
N SER A 242 9.17 -3.79 -20.75
CA SER A 242 9.64 -3.02 -19.60
C SER A 242 11.03 -2.43 -19.87
N HIS A 243 11.93 -3.19 -20.51
CA HIS A 243 13.26 -2.71 -20.88
C HIS A 243 13.18 -1.53 -21.86
N ARG A 244 12.40 -1.68 -22.94
CA ARG A 244 12.19 -0.61 -23.93
C ARG A 244 11.62 0.65 -23.29
N GLN A 245 10.64 0.49 -22.42
CA GLN A 245 9.99 1.61 -21.74
C GLN A 245 10.90 2.28 -20.72
N LEU A 246 11.76 1.53 -20.02
CA LEU A 246 12.76 2.10 -19.12
C LEU A 246 13.79 2.92 -19.91
N ILE A 247 14.32 2.37 -21.01
CA ILE A 247 15.28 3.09 -21.87
C ILE A 247 14.65 4.39 -22.38
N ALA A 248 13.40 4.34 -22.87
CA ALA A 248 12.69 5.52 -23.33
C ALA A 248 12.52 6.57 -22.22
N LEU A 249 12.10 6.14 -21.03
CA LEU A 249 11.94 7.02 -19.86
C LEU A 249 13.26 7.70 -19.48
N LEU A 250 14.36 6.94 -19.42
CA LEU A 250 15.70 7.46 -19.10
C LEU A 250 16.20 8.43 -20.18
N ASN A 251 15.93 8.16 -21.46
CA ASN A 251 16.28 9.07 -22.57
C ASN A 251 15.50 10.38 -22.54
N GLU A 252 14.22 10.33 -22.17
CA GLU A 252 13.43 11.54 -21.97
C GLU A 252 13.94 12.36 -20.78
N MET A 253 14.38 11.71 -19.69
CA MET A 253 15.07 12.40 -18.60
C MET A 253 16.41 13.00 -19.05
N GLY A 254 17.23 12.23 -19.78
CA GLY A 254 18.51 12.68 -20.32
C GLY A 254 18.40 13.83 -21.32
N SER A 255 17.26 13.95 -22.01
CA SER A 255 16.94 15.09 -22.87
C SER A 255 16.59 16.36 -22.10
N ILE A 256 16.18 16.23 -20.84
CA ILE A 256 15.89 17.36 -19.94
C ILE A 256 17.18 17.86 -19.30
N ALA A 257 17.97 16.95 -18.70
CA ALA A 257 19.23 17.26 -18.03
C ALA A 257 20.11 16.00 -17.91
N PRO A 258 21.43 16.11 -17.69
CA PRO A 258 22.29 14.96 -17.42
C PRO A 258 21.77 14.12 -16.24
N VAL A 259 21.67 12.81 -16.44
CA VAL A 259 21.20 11.87 -15.42
C VAL A 259 22.38 11.09 -14.84
N LEU A 260 22.50 11.11 -13.52
CA LEU A 260 23.51 10.39 -12.74
C LEU A 260 22.81 9.34 -11.88
N ALA A 261 23.08 8.08 -12.12
CA ALA A 261 22.29 6.98 -11.59
C ALA A 261 23.19 5.99 -10.86
N VAL A 262 22.71 5.35 -9.79
CA VAL A 262 23.38 4.21 -9.14
C VAL A 262 22.49 2.98 -9.19
N ALA A 263 23.07 1.80 -9.00
CA ALA A 263 22.30 0.56 -8.90
C ALA A 263 21.54 0.48 -7.58
N GLY A 264 20.33 -0.10 -7.64
CA GLY A 264 19.50 -0.42 -6.49
C GLY A 264 19.81 -1.79 -5.91
N THR A 265 18.77 -2.50 -5.50
CA THR A 265 18.90 -3.85 -4.95
C THR A 265 19.39 -4.82 -6.03
N ALA A 266 20.41 -5.64 -5.75
CA ALA A 266 21.00 -6.56 -6.74
C ALA A 266 19.99 -7.54 -7.40
N SER A 267 18.87 -7.84 -6.74
CA SER A 267 17.83 -8.72 -7.28
C SER A 267 16.98 -8.09 -8.40
N THR A 268 16.70 -6.79 -8.28
CA THR A 268 15.96 -5.95 -9.25
C THR A 268 16.90 -5.40 -10.30
N ASP A 269 18.02 -4.84 -9.85
CA ASP A 269 19.00 -4.14 -10.67
C ASP A 269 20.20 -5.05 -10.98
N ARG A 270 19.94 -6.16 -11.67
CA ARG A 270 20.98 -7.13 -12.02
C ARG A 270 22.06 -6.47 -12.87
N ARG A 271 23.30 -6.49 -12.38
CA ARG A 271 24.49 -5.83 -12.96
C ARG A 271 24.54 -5.89 -14.49
N ALA A 272 24.61 -7.09 -15.07
CA ALA A 272 24.78 -7.27 -16.52
C ALA A 272 23.59 -6.72 -17.33
N LEU A 273 22.38 -6.84 -16.80
CA LEU A 273 21.19 -6.30 -17.46
C LEU A 273 21.22 -4.77 -17.40
N LEU A 274 21.46 -4.21 -16.21
CA LEU A 274 21.43 -2.76 -16.01
C LEU A 274 22.49 -2.06 -16.88
N GLU A 275 23.71 -2.61 -16.93
CA GLU A 275 24.76 -2.15 -17.85
C GLU A 275 24.29 -2.15 -19.31
N LYS A 276 23.69 -3.25 -19.77
CA LYS A 276 23.18 -3.37 -21.14
C LYS A 276 22.08 -2.36 -21.45
N LEU A 277 21.20 -2.06 -20.49
CA LEU A 277 20.12 -1.08 -20.68
C LEU A 277 20.68 0.35 -20.73
N PHE A 278 21.60 0.69 -19.83
CA PHE A 278 22.21 2.03 -19.75
C PHE A 278 23.18 2.31 -20.90
N GLN A 279 23.70 1.29 -21.60
CA GLN A 279 24.46 1.51 -22.85
C GLN A 279 23.59 2.04 -23.99
N GLN A 280 22.26 1.89 -23.89
CA GLN A 280 21.31 2.33 -24.90
C GLN A 280 20.66 3.68 -24.55
N THR A 281 21.14 4.32 -23.48
CA THR A 281 20.60 5.61 -23.03
C THR A 281 21.45 6.80 -23.48
N PHE A 282 20.80 7.95 -23.59
CA PHE A 282 21.41 9.22 -23.99
C PHE A 282 21.52 10.15 -22.79
N ASN A 283 22.71 10.69 -22.53
CA ASN A 283 22.97 11.62 -21.43
C ASN A 283 22.60 11.07 -20.04
N VAL A 284 22.73 9.75 -19.87
CA VAL A 284 22.50 9.03 -18.62
C VAL A 284 23.74 8.21 -18.30
N ARG A 285 24.32 8.43 -17.11
CA ARG A 285 25.49 7.70 -16.64
C ARG A 285 25.13 6.87 -15.40
N LEU A 286 25.38 5.56 -15.49
CA LEU A 286 25.41 4.68 -14.34
C LEU A 286 26.78 4.84 -13.64
N ILE A 287 26.78 5.40 -12.43
CA ILE A 287 27.96 5.59 -11.57
C ILE A 287 28.10 4.37 -10.68
N ARG A 288 29.30 3.80 -10.62
CA ARG A 288 29.56 2.54 -9.92
C ARG A 288 30.91 2.58 -9.25
N ASP A 289 30.89 2.70 -7.93
CA ASP A 289 32.10 2.80 -7.11
C ASP A 289 33.08 3.88 -7.62
N GLU A 290 32.50 5.00 -8.05
CA GLU A 290 33.18 6.07 -8.78
C GLU A 290 32.82 7.44 -8.19
N SER A 291 33.73 8.40 -8.34
CA SER A 291 33.50 9.79 -8.00
C SER A 291 33.61 10.70 -9.23
N ILE A 292 32.74 11.69 -9.30
CA ILE A 292 32.69 12.70 -10.36
C ILE A 292 32.83 14.06 -9.69
N LEU A 293 33.95 14.74 -9.96
CA LEU A 293 34.14 16.12 -9.55
C LEU A 293 33.55 17.06 -10.61
N LEU A 294 32.75 18.02 -10.17
CA LEU A 294 32.29 19.18 -10.94
C LEU A 294 33.05 20.41 -10.41
N PRO A 295 34.22 20.76 -10.98
CA PRO A 295 35.10 21.78 -10.43
C PRO A 295 34.44 23.17 -10.36
N ASP A 296 33.64 23.51 -11.37
CA ASP A 296 33.01 24.83 -11.51
C ASP A 296 32.04 25.14 -10.35
N VAL A 297 31.48 24.10 -9.72
CA VAL A 297 30.56 24.23 -8.60
C VAL A 297 31.21 23.81 -7.28
N SER A 298 32.40 23.20 -7.32
CA SER A 298 33.06 22.60 -6.17
C SER A 298 32.16 21.52 -5.53
N LEU A 299 31.69 20.60 -6.37
CA LEU A 299 30.79 19.50 -6.00
C LEU A 299 31.38 18.15 -6.44
N ASN A 300 31.54 17.23 -5.50
CA ASN A 300 31.83 15.83 -5.74
C ASN A 300 30.56 15.02 -5.67
N ILE A 301 30.31 14.21 -6.69
CA ILE A 301 29.23 13.24 -6.71
C ILE A 301 29.86 11.86 -6.62
N ILE A 302 29.54 11.11 -5.57
CA ILE A 302 30.07 9.78 -5.29
C ILE A 302 28.92 8.80 -5.50
N GLY A 303 29.08 7.85 -6.41
CA GLY A 303 28.10 6.79 -6.63
C GLY A 303 28.70 5.43 -6.29
N LEU A 304 27.95 4.63 -5.55
CA LEU A 304 28.37 3.30 -5.09
C LEU A 304 27.35 2.25 -5.52
N ASP A 305 27.82 1.05 -5.85
CA ASP A 305 26.94 -0.11 -5.99
C ASP A 305 26.41 -0.54 -4.61
N CYS A 306 25.15 -1.00 -4.54
CA CYS A 306 24.49 -1.42 -3.30
C CYS A 306 24.38 -2.94 -3.22
N ASP A 307 25.43 -3.59 -2.72
CA ASP A 307 25.45 -5.04 -2.54
C ASP A 307 24.86 -5.50 -1.19
N HIS A 308 24.47 -4.56 -0.31
CA HIS A 308 23.99 -4.83 1.05
C HIS A 308 24.99 -5.62 1.90
N HIS A 309 26.28 -5.42 1.65
CA HIS A 309 27.35 -6.08 2.40
C HIS A 309 27.92 -5.11 3.44
N PRO A 310 27.64 -5.32 4.75
CA PRO A 310 27.94 -4.35 5.81
C PRO A 310 29.44 -4.11 6.07
N VAL A 311 30.31 -4.87 5.41
CA VAL A 311 31.76 -4.70 5.45
C VAL A 311 32.32 -4.20 4.12
N VAL A 312 31.79 -4.70 3.00
CA VAL A 312 32.32 -4.38 1.66
C VAL A 312 31.94 -2.95 1.27
N ASP A 313 30.67 -2.59 1.31
CA ASP A 313 30.17 -1.31 0.80
C ASP A 313 30.78 -0.12 1.56
N PRO A 314 30.87 -0.14 2.92
CA PRO A 314 31.61 0.89 3.64
C PRO A 314 33.10 0.92 3.30
N GLY A 315 33.72 -0.24 3.06
CA GLY A 315 35.13 -0.34 2.68
C GLY A 315 35.40 0.31 1.31
N VAL A 316 34.52 0.08 0.33
CA VAL A 316 34.57 0.71 -0.99
C VAL A 316 34.45 2.22 -0.87
N TYR A 317 33.48 2.72 -0.09
CA TYR A 317 33.34 4.15 0.19
C TYR A 317 34.64 4.77 0.73
N HIS A 318 35.20 4.18 1.81
CA HIS A 318 36.41 4.72 2.44
C HIS A 318 37.62 4.68 1.51
N HIS A 319 37.76 3.62 0.71
CA HIS A 319 38.83 3.50 -0.28
C HIS A 319 38.73 4.56 -1.38
N LEU A 320 37.52 4.76 -1.93
CA LEU A 320 37.27 5.74 -2.99
C LEU A 320 37.50 7.18 -2.52
N ILE A 321 37.08 7.51 -1.29
CA ILE A 321 37.34 8.82 -0.69
C ILE A 321 38.84 9.02 -0.50
N GLN A 322 39.55 8.05 0.10
CA GLN A 322 40.98 8.17 0.36
C GLN A 322 41.79 8.34 -0.93
N SER A 323 41.48 7.58 -1.98
CA SER A 323 42.15 7.69 -3.27
C SER A 323 41.87 9.02 -3.97
N SER A 324 40.61 9.48 -3.95
CA SER A 324 40.20 10.75 -4.57
C SER A 324 40.80 11.96 -3.87
N GLU A 325 40.86 11.96 -2.53
CA GLU A 325 41.49 13.04 -1.75
C GLU A 325 43.00 13.11 -1.95
N SER A 326 43.66 11.96 -2.06
CA SER A 326 45.11 11.92 -2.33
C SER A 326 45.44 12.46 -3.73
N ALA A 327 44.50 12.34 -4.68
CA ALA A 327 44.68 12.78 -6.06
C ALA A 327 44.34 14.26 -6.29
N SER A 328 43.50 14.89 -5.45
CA SER A 328 43.01 16.26 -5.70
C SER A 328 42.64 17.03 -4.42
N ASP A 329 43.35 18.14 -4.18
CA ASP A 329 42.99 19.09 -3.11
C ASP A 329 41.62 19.77 -3.38
N THR A 330 41.24 19.91 -4.65
CA THR A 330 39.91 20.42 -5.03
C THR A 330 38.83 19.45 -4.58
N PHE A 331 39.03 18.14 -4.77
CA PHE A 331 38.12 17.12 -4.27
C PHE A 331 37.97 17.22 -2.76
N ARG A 332 39.09 17.35 -2.03
CA ARG A 332 39.08 17.42 -0.57
C ARG A 332 38.25 18.59 -0.01
N LYS A 333 38.20 19.73 -0.71
CA LYS A 333 37.47 20.94 -0.28
C LYS A 333 36.03 21.03 -0.80
N SER A 334 35.71 20.27 -1.84
CA SER A 334 34.40 20.28 -2.49
C SER A 334 33.30 19.70 -1.61
N PHE A 335 32.06 20.13 -1.87
CA PHE A 335 30.86 19.55 -1.26
C PHE A 335 30.73 18.08 -1.69
N SER A 336 30.50 17.18 -0.75
CA SER A 336 30.40 15.74 -1.04
C SER A 336 28.94 15.26 -1.06
N LEU A 337 28.46 14.89 -2.24
CA LEU A 337 27.15 14.28 -2.47
C LEU A 337 27.30 12.78 -2.71
N LEU A 338 26.86 11.95 -1.76
CA LEU A 338 26.82 10.50 -1.89
C LEU A 338 25.47 10.03 -2.43
N LEU A 339 25.52 9.17 -3.45
CA LEU A 339 24.41 8.42 -4.01
C LEU A 339 24.64 6.94 -3.70
N TYR A 340 23.76 6.35 -2.90
CA TYR A 340 23.74 4.93 -2.61
C TYR A 340 22.30 4.51 -2.31
N HIS A 341 21.91 3.29 -2.67
CA HIS A 341 20.49 2.93 -2.68
C HIS A 341 19.85 2.83 -1.28
N SER A 342 20.56 2.33 -0.27
CA SER A 342 19.99 1.94 1.04
C SER A 342 20.60 2.69 2.23
N PRO A 343 19.85 3.16 3.25
CA PRO A 343 20.37 3.99 4.35
C PRO A 343 21.42 3.31 5.27
N GLU A 344 21.83 2.09 4.96
CA GLU A 344 22.70 1.23 5.74
C GLU A 344 24.14 1.73 5.88
N LEU A 345 24.63 2.58 4.97
CA LEU A 345 25.95 3.20 5.12
C LEU A 345 26.02 4.23 6.25
N MET A 346 24.87 4.76 6.70
CA MET A 346 24.82 5.87 7.66
C MET A 346 25.62 5.63 8.95
N PRO A 347 25.54 4.45 9.62
CA PRO A 347 26.30 4.19 10.85
C PRO A 347 27.81 3.99 10.61
N HIS A 348 28.27 3.90 9.36
CA HIS A 348 29.66 3.59 9.01
C HIS A 348 30.49 4.83 8.65
N PHE A 349 29.89 6.02 8.61
CA PHE A 349 30.62 7.26 8.43
C PHE A 349 31.37 7.64 9.71
N LYS A 350 32.70 7.79 9.59
CA LYS A 350 33.59 8.14 10.71
C LYS A 350 34.36 9.43 10.41
N ASN A 351 35.48 9.29 9.69
CA ASN A 351 36.48 10.36 9.57
C ASN A 351 36.16 11.35 8.43
N ARG A 352 35.50 10.88 7.38
CA ARG A 352 35.14 11.70 6.21
C ARG A 352 33.69 11.42 5.78
N PRO A 353 32.70 11.89 6.56
CA PRO A 353 31.30 11.81 6.16
C PRO A 353 31.04 12.64 4.89
N PRO A 354 30.10 12.21 4.03
CA PRO A 354 29.61 13.05 2.96
C PRO A 354 28.77 14.20 3.53
N ASP A 355 28.67 15.32 2.81
CA ASP A 355 27.87 16.46 3.24
C ASP A 355 26.37 16.21 3.05
N LEU A 356 26.01 15.47 2.00
CA LEU A 356 24.66 15.01 1.70
C LEU A 356 24.72 13.57 1.21
N TYR A 357 23.85 12.73 1.77
CA TYR A 357 23.68 11.35 1.39
C TYR A 357 22.24 11.12 0.94
N LEU A 358 22.05 10.77 -0.33
CA LEU A 358 20.75 10.49 -0.93
C LEU A 358 20.58 9.00 -1.18
N CYS A 359 19.41 8.47 -0.76
CA CYS A 359 19.04 7.08 -0.97
C CYS A 359 17.53 6.88 -1.15
N GLY A 360 17.12 5.64 -1.34
CA GLY A 360 15.75 5.17 -1.43
C GLY A 360 15.55 3.90 -0.62
N HIS A 361 15.17 2.79 -1.29
CA HIS A 361 15.06 1.42 -0.76
C HIS A 361 13.92 1.18 0.22
N THR A 362 13.64 2.13 1.12
CA THR A 362 12.65 1.93 2.18
C THR A 362 11.21 2.11 1.70
N HIS A 363 11.01 2.72 0.53
CA HIS A 363 9.72 3.17 -0.01
C HIS A 363 8.86 4.00 0.97
N GLY A 364 9.49 4.57 2.01
CA GLY A 364 8.80 5.14 3.18
C GLY A 364 7.86 4.17 3.91
N GLY A 365 8.06 2.86 3.72
CA GLY A 365 7.22 1.76 4.20
C GLY A 365 6.06 1.37 3.30
N GLN A 366 5.79 2.15 2.24
CA GLN A 366 4.67 2.01 1.27
C GLN A 366 3.25 2.12 1.90
N ILE A 367 3.02 1.52 3.06
CA ILE A 367 1.82 1.66 3.90
C ILE A 367 2.23 2.20 5.27
N ARG A 368 1.56 3.27 5.70
CA ARG A 368 1.81 3.92 6.99
C ARG A 368 0.51 4.08 7.77
N ILE A 369 0.62 4.16 9.09
CA ILE A 369 -0.47 4.67 9.93
C ILE A 369 -0.28 6.18 10.06
N PRO A 370 -1.34 7.01 9.92
CA PRO A 370 -1.24 8.45 10.12
C PRO A 370 -0.58 8.80 11.46
N GLY A 371 0.40 9.71 11.43
CA GLY A 371 1.14 10.13 12.63
C GLY A 371 2.20 9.16 13.14
N MET A 372 2.38 7.99 12.51
CA MET A 372 3.36 6.99 12.92
C MET A 372 4.50 6.81 11.91
N LYS A 373 5.60 6.20 12.40
CA LYS A 373 6.67 5.67 11.54
C LYS A 373 6.14 4.54 10.64
N ALA A 374 6.89 4.18 9.61
CA ALA A 374 6.61 3.01 8.79
C ALA A 374 6.36 1.77 9.68
N LEU A 375 5.39 0.93 9.34
CA LEU A 375 5.17 -0.33 10.08
C LEU A 375 6.32 -1.29 9.87
N TYR A 376 6.84 -1.34 8.66
CA TYR A 376 7.93 -2.19 8.21
C TYR A 376 8.75 -1.44 7.14
N THR A 377 10.04 -1.74 7.10
CA THR A 377 11.00 -1.28 6.08
C THR A 377 11.93 -2.45 5.79
N SER A 378 12.31 -2.64 4.52
CA SER A 378 13.25 -3.67 4.04
C SER A 378 14.73 -3.36 4.34
N SER A 379 15.02 -2.39 5.21
CA SER A 379 16.39 -2.00 5.60
C SER A 379 16.84 -2.67 6.89
N SER A 380 18.12 -3.06 6.96
CA SER A 380 18.74 -3.56 8.21
C SER A 380 18.82 -2.51 9.31
N THR A 381 18.69 -1.22 8.98
CA THR A 381 18.55 -0.14 9.98
C THR A 381 17.17 -0.09 10.63
N GLY A 382 16.28 -1.01 10.25
CA GLY A 382 14.90 -1.09 10.73
C GLY A 382 14.17 0.24 10.50
N ARG A 383 13.39 0.65 11.49
CA ARG A 383 12.58 1.88 11.42
C ARG A 383 13.32 3.15 11.87
N LYS A 384 14.64 3.08 12.09
CA LYS A 384 15.42 4.27 12.48
C LYS A 384 15.37 5.31 11.35
N TYR A 385 15.60 4.83 10.13
CA TYR A 385 15.67 5.60 8.90
C TYR A 385 14.55 5.15 7.95
N ASP A 386 13.33 5.66 8.15
CA ASP A 386 12.17 5.20 7.38
C ASP A 386 11.88 6.05 6.15
N ARG A 387 11.85 7.39 6.26
CA ARG A 387 11.65 8.33 5.14
C ARG A 387 12.11 9.73 5.49
N GLY A 388 12.62 10.45 4.50
CA GLY A 388 12.81 11.89 4.56
C GLY A 388 14.17 12.25 5.10
N TYR A 389 14.25 13.36 5.82
CA TYR A 389 15.51 13.99 6.19
C TYR A 389 15.95 13.58 7.60
N PHE A 390 17.22 13.21 7.73
CA PHE A 390 17.88 12.85 8.98
C PHE A 390 19.26 13.49 9.04
N GLU A 391 19.75 13.77 10.25
CA GLU A 391 21.13 14.16 10.49
C GLU A 391 21.72 13.20 11.53
N ASP A 392 22.78 12.50 11.15
CA ASP A 392 23.52 11.58 12.02
C ASP A 392 24.96 11.47 11.49
N CYS A 393 25.92 11.14 12.36
CA CYS A 393 27.33 10.96 11.99
C CYS A 393 27.94 12.11 11.16
N GLY A 394 27.51 13.36 11.39
CA GLY A 394 27.98 14.54 10.64
C GLY A 394 27.51 14.59 9.17
N THR A 395 26.55 13.75 8.80
CA THR A 395 25.98 13.62 7.45
C THR A 395 24.51 13.99 7.45
N ARG A 396 24.06 14.62 6.37
CA ARG A 396 22.63 14.81 6.08
C ARG A 396 22.15 13.66 5.22
N LEU A 397 21.28 12.82 5.73
CA LEU A 397 20.66 11.71 5.00
C LEU A 397 19.28 12.12 4.49
N TYR A 398 19.00 11.83 3.24
CA TYR A 398 17.67 11.92 2.69
C TYR A 398 17.23 10.62 2.02
N ILE A 399 16.12 10.09 2.51
CA ILE A 399 15.51 8.85 2.02
C ILE A 399 14.26 9.21 1.23
N ASN A 400 14.32 9.01 -0.09
CA ASN A 400 13.20 9.26 -0.98
C ASN A 400 12.15 8.15 -0.82
N SER A 401 10.86 8.51 -0.85
CA SER A 401 9.76 7.52 -0.77
C SER A 401 9.65 6.62 -1.99
N GLY A 402 10.33 6.96 -3.08
CA GLY A 402 10.24 6.29 -4.36
C GLY A 402 9.11 6.80 -5.24
N LEU A 403 9.28 6.68 -6.57
CA LEU A 403 8.23 7.00 -7.53
C LEU A 403 7.27 5.83 -7.78
N GLY A 404 7.80 4.60 -7.73
CA GLY A 404 7.12 3.37 -8.08
C GLY A 404 6.48 2.64 -6.90
N LEU A 405 6.21 1.35 -7.11
CA LEU A 405 5.62 0.46 -6.11
C LEU A 405 6.38 -0.85 -6.15
N GLU A 406 6.99 -1.25 -5.03
CA GLU A 406 7.61 -2.57 -4.94
C GLU A 406 6.51 -3.64 -5.07
N GLY A 407 6.74 -4.62 -5.93
CA GLY A 407 5.73 -5.62 -6.29
C GLY A 407 5.82 -6.97 -5.59
N LYS A 408 6.87 -7.23 -4.80
CA LYS A 408 7.15 -8.55 -4.22
C LYS A 408 6.93 -8.61 -2.70
N SER A 409 7.68 -7.82 -1.94
CA SER A 409 7.68 -7.88 -0.47
C SER A 409 6.59 -7.02 0.14
N ALA A 410 6.06 -6.08 -0.65
CA ALA A 410 5.04 -5.13 -0.24
C ALA A 410 3.89 -5.11 -1.26
N PRO A 411 2.69 -4.73 -0.82
CA PRO A 411 1.53 -4.70 -1.70
C PRO A 411 1.63 -3.57 -2.73
N ARG A 412 1.04 -3.77 -3.91
CA ARG A 412 1.05 -2.80 -5.03
C ARG A 412 0.09 -1.62 -4.78
N MET A 413 0.19 -0.98 -3.64
CA MET A 413 -0.58 0.18 -3.21
C MET A 413 0.27 1.07 -2.33
N ARG A 414 -0.05 2.36 -2.24
CA ARG A 414 0.57 3.28 -1.28
C ARG A 414 -0.49 3.83 -0.36
N LEU A 415 -0.30 3.81 0.96
CA LEU A 415 -1.30 4.33 1.88
C LEU A 415 -0.65 5.23 2.93
N PHE A 416 -1.03 6.50 2.95
CA PHE A 416 -0.38 7.60 3.66
C PHE A 416 1.12 7.74 3.35
N CYS A 417 1.56 7.21 2.20
CA CYS A 417 2.94 7.23 1.72
C CYS A 417 3.00 7.53 0.22
N PRO A 418 2.63 8.76 -0.18
CA PRO A 418 2.58 9.12 -1.60
C PRO A 418 3.94 8.89 -2.28
N PRO A 419 3.96 8.58 -3.59
CA PRO A 419 5.16 8.64 -4.39
C PRO A 419 5.82 10.01 -4.30
N GLU A 420 7.12 10.08 -4.58
CA GLU A 420 7.88 11.30 -4.36
C GLU A 420 8.82 11.64 -5.52
N LEU A 421 8.85 12.92 -5.85
CA LEU A 421 9.87 13.57 -6.68
C LEU A 421 10.44 14.74 -5.86
N CYS A 422 11.74 14.69 -5.59
CA CYS A 422 12.39 15.71 -4.76
C CYS A 422 13.24 16.63 -5.62
N PHE A 423 13.18 17.93 -5.36
CA PHE A 423 14.08 18.93 -5.94
C PHE A 423 14.94 19.53 -4.84
N TRP A 424 16.23 19.58 -5.12
CA TRP A 424 17.25 20.10 -4.22
C TRP A 424 17.85 21.37 -4.79
N ARG A 425 18.16 22.29 -3.89
CA ARG A 425 18.99 23.45 -4.17
C ARG A 425 20.10 23.52 -3.14
N ILE A 426 21.35 23.53 -3.59
CA ILE A 426 22.48 23.83 -2.74
C ILE A 426 22.86 25.28 -3.02
N ASN A 427 22.81 26.13 -1.99
CA ASN A 427 23.17 27.54 -2.04
C ASN A 427 24.54 27.75 -1.39
N ASN A 428 25.32 28.69 -1.93
CA ASN A 428 26.55 29.12 -1.27
C ASN A 428 26.19 29.91 -0.01
N SER A 429 26.74 29.54 1.15
CA SER A 429 26.51 30.25 2.41
C SER A 429 27.42 31.46 2.60
N GLY A 430 28.26 31.78 1.62
CA GLY A 430 29.28 32.84 1.67
C GLY A 430 28.87 34.18 1.07
N SER A 431 27.57 34.48 0.91
CA SER A 431 27.08 35.81 0.52
C SER A 431 26.61 36.63 1.71
#